data_AF-A0A920KF01-F1
#
_entry.id   AF-A0A920KF01-F1
#
_cell.length_a   1.000
_cell.length_b   1.000
_cell.length_c   1.000
_cell.angle_alpha   90.00
_cell.angle_beta   90.00
_cell.angle_gamma   90.00
#
_symmetry.space_group_name_H-M   'P 1'
#
loop_
_entity.id
_entity.type
_entity.pdbx_description
1 polymer ?
#
loop_
_entity_poly.entity_id
_entity_poly.type
_entity_poly.pdbx_seq_one_letter_code
_entity_poly.pdbx_strand_id
1 'polypeptide(L)'
;MPKIEQFFKRIKDYSPYIFNYNLQIDTLNTFPHSSGIASSASGFSALAYAVVQLEKQISNISEKEAMTKASFLSRLGSGSACRSLFGPLAIWGKHDKLNKTSDLYAIEHHEIHDVFRDYQDTILLIDKGQKKVSSTVGHNLMTNHPFAKQRFTQAQENIISMIDILKSGNLDEFISKTEHEALTLHG
;
A
#
# COMPACT_ATOMS: atom_id res chain seq x y z
N MET A 1 0.04 -5.10 22.77
CA MET A 1 0.10 -3.65 22.45
C MET A 1 -0.77 -3.40 21.22
N PRO A 2 -1.82 -2.56 21.30
CA PRO A 2 -2.65 -2.13 20.18
C PRO A 2 -1.83 -1.71 18.94
N LYS A 3 -2.36 -1.94 17.73
CA LYS A 3 -1.65 -1.63 16.47
C LYS A 3 -1.32 -0.13 16.32
N ILE A 4 -2.17 0.75 16.82
CA ILE A 4 -1.97 2.21 16.77
C ILE A 4 -0.79 2.62 17.67
N GLU A 5 -0.72 2.10 18.90
CA GLU A 5 0.43 2.33 19.79
C GLU A 5 1.75 1.83 19.17
N GLN A 6 1.71 0.66 18.51
CA GLN A 6 2.87 0.14 17.77
C GLN A 6 3.30 1.08 16.66
N PHE A 7 2.35 1.64 15.91
CA PHE A 7 2.63 2.62 14.89
C PHE A 7 3.31 3.87 15.46
N PHE A 8 2.75 4.49 16.51
CA PHE A 8 3.36 5.65 17.16
C PHE A 8 4.78 5.35 17.67
N LYS A 9 4.99 4.17 18.28
CA LYS A 9 6.33 3.73 18.70
C LYS A 9 7.30 3.64 17.51
N ARG A 10 6.86 3.13 16.36
CA ARG A 10 7.69 2.98 15.14
C ARG A 10 8.01 4.32 14.48
N ILE A 11 7.13 5.31 14.58
CA ILE A 11 7.35 6.62 13.95
C ILE A 11 8.08 7.61 14.87
N LYS A 12 8.35 7.25 16.13
CA LYS A 12 8.90 8.16 17.14
C LYS A 12 10.16 8.90 16.69
N ASP A 13 11.09 8.20 16.07
CA ASP A 13 12.36 8.79 15.63
C ASP A 13 12.20 9.67 14.38
N TYR A 14 11.09 9.52 13.66
CA TYR A 14 10.80 10.23 12.41
C TYR A 14 9.86 11.42 12.59
N SER A 15 8.97 11.37 13.58
CA SER A 15 8.01 12.42 13.93
C SER A 15 7.98 12.61 15.46
N PRO A 16 9.10 12.98 16.09
CA PRO A 16 9.18 13.10 17.56
C PRO A 16 8.27 14.20 18.12
N TYR A 17 7.98 15.23 17.31
CA TYR A 17 7.17 16.37 17.71
C TYR A 17 5.77 15.97 18.21
N ILE A 18 5.21 14.87 17.68
CA ILE A 18 3.85 14.43 18.03
C ILE A 18 3.73 14.02 19.51
N PHE A 19 4.85 13.64 20.13
CA PHE A 19 4.91 13.23 21.53
C PHE A 19 4.96 14.40 22.52
N ASN A 20 5.02 15.64 22.01
CA ASN A 20 4.88 16.84 22.82
C ASN A 20 3.41 17.23 23.05
N TYR A 21 2.46 16.44 22.53
CA TYR A 21 1.03 16.71 22.55
C TYR A 21 0.24 15.51 23.11
N ASN A 22 -0.95 15.80 23.62
CA ASN A 22 -1.97 14.77 23.87
C ASN A 22 -2.79 14.58 22.59
N LEU A 23 -2.89 13.34 22.11
CA LEU A 23 -3.58 13.02 20.87
C LEU A 23 -4.96 12.45 21.15
N GLN A 24 -5.97 13.02 20.49
CA GLN A 24 -7.27 12.40 20.30
C GLN A 24 -7.40 12.02 18.82
N ILE A 25 -7.74 10.75 18.55
CA ILE A 25 -7.80 10.21 17.19
C ILE A 25 -9.18 9.59 16.98
N ASP A 26 -9.97 10.25 16.15
CA ASP A 26 -11.29 9.79 15.75
C ASP A 26 -11.24 9.34 14.29
N THR A 27 -11.66 8.10 14.01
CA THR A 27 -11.63 7.53 12.65
C THR A 27 -12.94 6.83 12.32
N LEU A 28 -13.30 6.87 11.04
CA LEU A 28 -14.45 6.17 10.50
C LEU A 28 -14.04 5.45 9.21
N ASN A 29 -14.61 4.28 8.98
CA ASN A 29 -14.56 3.61 7.69
C ASN A 29 -15.99 3.33 7.22
N THR A 30 -16.19 3.34 5.90
CA THR A 30 -17.50 3.10 5.27
C THR A 30 -17.62 1.71 4.67
N PHE A 31 -16.60 0.86 4.82
CA PHE A 31 -16.63 -0.51 4.30
C PHE A 31 -17.54 -1.40 5.16
N PRO A 32 -18.30 -2.33 4.56
CA PRO A 32 -19.10 -3.28 5.31
C PRO A 32 -18.21 -4.07 6.28
N HIS A 33 -18.67 -4.22 7.52
CA HIS A 33 -17.97 -5.04 8.51
C HIS A 33 -17.82 -6.48 7.95
N SER A 34 -16.62 -7.05 8.08
CA SER A 34 -16.28 -8.40 7.59
C SER A 34 -16.16 -8.58 6.06
N SER A 35 -16.06 -7.49 5.27
CA SER A 35 -15.85 -7.55 3.82
C SER A 35 -14.47 -8.05 3.37
N GLY A 36 -13.52 -8.26 4.30
CA GLY A 36 -12.15 -8.65 3.95
C GLY A 36 -11.34 -7.56 3.23
N ILE A 37 -11.90 -6.37 3.03
CA ILE A 37 -11.26 -5.22 2.39
C ILE A 37 -10.21 -4.63 3.34
N ALA A 38 -9.09 -4.16 2.78
CA ALA A 38 -7.88 -3.69 3.47
C ALA A 38 -8.08 -2.44 4.36
N SER A 39 -8.92 -2.54 5.39
CA SER A 39 -9.22 -1.46 6.35
C SER A 39 -7.97 -0.94 7.06
N SER A 40 -6.93 -1.77 7.23
CA SER A 40 -5.66 -1.30 7.80
C SER A 40 -4.87 -0.40 6.86
N ALA A 41 -4.91 -0.64 5.54
CA ALA A 41 -4.14 0.14 4.59
C ALA A 41 -4.64 1.59 4.55
N SER A 42 -5.96 1.78 4.34
CA SER A 42 -6.58 3.10 4.36
C SER A 42 -6.51 3.78 5.72
N GLY A 43 -6.68 3.03 6.81
CA GLY A 43 -6.58 3.58 8.16
C GLY A 43 -5.19 4.12 8.49
N PHE A 44 -4.13 3.35 8.19
CA PHE A 44 -2.76 3.81 8.44
C PHE A 44 -2.30 4.89 7.46
N SER A 45 -2.79 4.91 6.22
CA SER A 45 -2.49 6.00 5.29
C SER A 45 -3.11 7.31 5.75
N ALA A 46 -4.38 7.29 6.17
CA ALA A 46 -5.07 8.46 6.72
C ALA A 46 -4.38 8.98 7.99
N LEU A 47 -4.04 8.09 8.92
CA LEU A 47 -3.36 8.46 10.16
C LEU A 47 -1.97 9.06 9.92
N ALA A 48 -1.14 8.41 9.09
CA ALA A 48 0.19 8.91 8.75
C ALA A 48 0.13 10.24 7.99
N TYR A 49 -0.83 10.39 7.07
CA TYR A 49 -1.07 11.65 6.39
C TYR A 49 -1.42 12.76 7.38
N ALA A 50 -2.36 12.51 8.30
CA ALA A 50 -2.74 13.48 9.33
C ALA A 50 -1.53 13.92 10.19
N VAL A 51 -0.70 12.97 10.63
CA VAL A 51 0.55 13.27 11.33
C VAL A 51 1.45 14.16 10.47
N VAL A 52 1.70 13.84 9.20
CA VAL A 52 2.61 14.67 8.40
C VAL A 52 2.03 16.04 8.06
N GLN A 53 0.70 16.16 7.90
CA GLN A 53 0.06 17.47 7.70
C GLN A 53 0.17 18.37 8.93
N LEU A 54 0.08 17.81 10.15
CA LEU A 54 0.37 18.57 11.38
C LEU A 54 1.82 19.05 11.40
N GLU A 55 2.76 18.20 11.00
CA GLU A 55 4.19 18.59 10.92
C GLU A 55 4.41 19.73 9.93
N LYS A 56 3.73 19.70 8.79
CA LYS A 56 3.79 20.74 7.77
C LYS A 56 3.27 22.10 8.26
N GLN A 57 2.37 22.13 9.24
CA GLN A 57 1.89 23.39 9.83
C GLN A 57 2.92 24.07 10.75
N ILE A 58 3.86 23.29 11.29
CA ILE A 58 4.85 23.75 12.28
C ILE A 58 6.28 23.71 11.75
N SER A 59 6.47 23.35 10.48
CA SER A 59 7.76 23.24 9.82
C SER A 59 7.65 23.65 8.34
N ASN A 60 8.79 23.86 7.68
CA ASN A 60 8.83 24.31 6.29
C ASN A 60 9.02 23.16 5.28
N ILE A 61 8.47 21.97 5.55
CA ILE A 61 8.55 20.85 4.60
C ILE A 61 7.69 21.13 3.35
N SER A 62 8.23 20.84 2.16
CA SER A 62 7.48 20.95 0.91
C SER A 62 6.39 19.88 0.83
N GLU A 63 5.38 20.09 -0.03
CA GLU A 63 4.32 19.10 -0.26
C GLU A 63 4.89 17.75 -0.72
N LYS A 64 5.91 17.78 -1.58
CA LYS A 64 6.57 16.57 -2.08
C LYS A 64 7.26 15.78 -0.96
N GLU A 65 7.95 16.48 -0.06
CA GLU A 65 8.59 15.87 1.12
C GLU A 65 7.54 15.33 2.08
N ALA A 66 6.46 16.08 2.31
CA ALA A 66 5.33 15.67 3.12
C ALA A 66 4.68 14.37 2.59
N MET A 67 4.38 14.30 1.29
CA MET A 67 3.80 13.10 0.68
C MET A 67 4.74 11.89 0.75
N THR A 68 6.03 12.09 0.50
CA THR A 68 7.04 11.01 0.62
C THR A 68 7.13 10.52 2.07
N LYS A 69 7.17 11.44 3.04
CA LYS A 69 7.20 11.10 4.46
C LYS A 69 5.93 10.40 4.90
N ALA A 70 4.75 10.87 4.47
CA ALA A 70 3.48 10.23 4.78
C ALA A 70 3.44 8.79 4.26
N SER A 71 3.92 8.55 3.03
CA SER A 71 4.02 7.20 2.46
C SER A 71 4.98 6.31 3.23
N PHE A 72 6.14 6.84 3.61
CA PHE A 72 7.11 6.15 4.45
C PHE A 72 6.53 5.76 5.81
N LEU A 73 5.88 6.69 6.52
CA LEU A 73 5.27 6.43 7.83
C LEU A 73 4.12 5.42 7.69
N SER A 74 3.25 5.57 6.68
CA SER A 74 2.14 4.65 6.41
C SER A 74 2.60 3.19 6.34
N ARG A 75 3.70 2.94 5.62
CA ARG A 75 4.33 1.62 5.49
C ARG A 75 4.68 1.01 6.86
N LEU A 76 5.13 1.83 7.81
CA LEU A 76 5.49 1.37 9.16
C LEU A 76 4.27 0.93 9.98
N GLY A 77 3.06 1.41 9.65
CA GLY A 77 1.82 0.92 10.22
C GLY A 77 1.33 -0.36 9.54
N SER A 78 1.22 -0.30 8.22
CA SER A 78 0.89 -1.44 7.35
C SER A 78 1.58 -1.26 6.01
N GLY A 79 2.32 -2.27 5.54
CA GLY A 79 3.13 -2.15 4.32
C GLY A 79 2.37 -1.56 3.14
N SER A 80 1.21 -2.12 2.80
CA SER A 80 0.38 -1.66 1.68
C SER A 80 -0.23 -0.26 1.86
N ALA A 81 -0.27 0.29 3.07
CA ALA A 81 -0.84 1.62 3.34
C ALA A 81 -0.08 2.73 2.60
N CYS A 82 1.21 2.54 2.31
CA CYS A 82 2.02 3.53 1.62
C CYS A 82 1.50 3.87 0.21
N ARG A 83 0.81 2.93 -0.44
CA ARG A 83 0.21 3.09 -1.77
C ARG A 83 -1.14 3.83 -1.73
N SER A 84 -1.85 3.79 -0.61
CA SER A 84 -3.19 4.39 -0.46
C SER A 84 -3.21 5.92 -0.38
N LEU A 85 -2.04 6.58 -0.52
CA LEU A 85 -1.90 8.04 -0.58
C LEU A 85 -1.93 8.58 -2.01
N PHE A 86 -1.87 7.69 -2.99
CA PHE A 86 -1.60 8.00 -4.37
C PHE A 86 -2.69 7.40 -5.25
N GLY A 87 -3.09 8.12 -6.30
CA GLY A 87 -4.13 7.69 -7.21
C GLY A 87 -3.93 8.27 -8.63
N PRO A 88 -4.42 7.59 -9.68
CA PRO A 88 -5.18 6.34 -9.62
C PRO A 88 -4.32 5.09 -9.37
N LEU A 89 -3.01 5.16 -9.65
CA LEU A 89 -2.10 4.03 -9.48
C LEU A 89 -0.87 4.42 -8.66
N ALA A 90 -0.35 3.44 -7.94
CA ALA A 90 0.80 3.59 -7.06
C ALA A 90 1.71 2.37 -7.13
N ILE A 91 3.02 2.61 -7.16
CA ILE A 91 4.06 1.58 -7.17
C ILE A 91 4.79 1.60 -5.83
N TRP A 92 4.93 0.44 -5.20
CA TRP A 92 5.79 0.26 -4.02
C TRP A 92 6.67 -0.98 -4.20
N GLY A 93 7.96 -0.83 -3.89
CA GLY A 93 9.01 -1.81 -4.11
C GLY A 93 10.06 -1.25 -5.04
N LYS A 94 11.33 -1.40 -4.68
CA LYS A 94 12.45 -0.98 -5.52
C LYS A 94 12.50 -1.86 -6.78
N HIS A 95 12.78 -1.22 -7.92
CA HIS A 95 12.97 -1.90 -9.20
C HIS A 95 14.03 -1.18 -10.05
N ASP A 96 15.03 -1.92 -10.54
CA ASP A 96 16.22 -1.32 -11.18
C ASP A 96 15.93 -0.59 -12.49
N LYS A 97 14.89 -1.01 -13.23
CA LYS A 97 14.45 -0.35 -14.47
C LYS A 97 13.46 0.81 -14.26
N LEU A 98 13.03 1.08 -13.03
CA LEU A 98 12.03 2.11 -12.73
C LEU A 98 12.61 3.20 -11.84
N ASN A 99 12.66 4.42 -12.37
CA ASN A 99 13.17 5.57 -11.66
C ASN A 99 12.32 5.88 -10.41
N LYS A 100 12.99 6.30 -9.33
CA LYS A 100 12.37 6.78 -8.08
C LYS A 100 11.58 5.73 -7.29
N THR A 101 11.56 4.46 -7.70
CA THR A 101 10.96 3.38 -6.93
C THR A 101 11.78 3.08 -5.67
N SER A 102 11.11 2.60 -4.61
CA SER A 102 11.71 2.44 -3.29
C SER A 102 11.01 1.33 -2.49
N ASP A 103 11.76 0.65 -1.64
CA ASP A 103 11.20 -0.26 -0.62
C ASP A 103 10.69 0.50 0.62
N LEU A 104 11.01 1.79 0.73
CA LEU A 104 10.69 2.62 1.88
C LEU A 104 9.37 3.39 1.75
N TYR A 105 8.98 3.76 0.53
CA TYR A 105 7.78 4.54 0.24
C TYR A 105 7.26 4.19 -1.16
N ALA A 106 6.00 4.50 -1.43
CA ALA A 106 5.40 4.36 -2.74
C ALA A 106 5.58 5.62 -3.59
N ILE A 107 5.38 5.49 -4.90
CA ILE A 107 5.32 6.59 -5.86
C ILE A 107 4.05 6.49 -6.69
N GLU A 108 3.58 7.64 -7.18
CA GLU A 108 2.49 7.70 -8.17
C GLU A 108 2.95 7.18 -9.53
N HIS A 109 2.01 6.60 -10.29
CA HIS A 109 2.21 6.22 -11.68
C HIS A 109 1.06 6.73 -12.55
N HIS A 110 1.39 7.50 -13.59
CA HIS A 110 0.40 8.24 -14.40
C HIS A 110 0.35 7.80 -15.87
N GLU A 111 1.36 7.06 -16.35
CA GLU A 111 1.45 6.67 -17.76
C GLU A 111 0.56 5.46 -18.05
N ILE A 112 -0.75 5.69 -18.16
CA ILE A 112 -1.74 4.65 -18.46
C ILE A 112 -2.65 5.05 -19.62
N HIS A 113 -3.13 4.04 -20.33
CA HIS A 113 -4.13 4.17 -21.38
C HIS A 113 -5.46 4.65 -20.80
N ASP A 114 -6.24 5.39 -21.59
CA ASP A 114 -7.48 6.03 -21.14
C ASP A 114 -8.52 5.02 -20.63
N VAL A 115 -8.52 3.81 -21.17
CA VAL A 115 -9.38 2.68 -20.73
C VAL A 115 -9.25 2.35 -19.24
N PHE A 116 -8.12 2.70 -18.61
CA PHE A 116 -7.88 2.44 -17.19
C PHE A 116 -8.27 3.61 -16.29
N ARG A 117 -8.66 4.77 -16.85
CA ARG A 117 -9.00 5.96 -16.05
C ARG A 117 -10.37 5.87 -15.38
N ASP A 118 -11.31 5.17 -16.01
CA ASP A 118 -12.67 4.92 -15.52
C ASP A 118 -12.97 3.42 -15.37
N TYR A 119 -11.93 2.58 -15.31
CA TYR A 119 -12.07 1.15 -15.11
C TYR A 119 -12.71 0.85 -13.75
N GLN A 120 -13.68 -0.05 -13.74
CA GLN A 120 -14.50 -0.34 -12.57
C GLN A 120 -14.06 -1.64 -11.89
N ASP A 121 -13.97 -1.61 -10.55
CA ASP A 121 -13.71 -2.79 -9.72
C ASP A 121 -15.02 -3.23 -9.04
N THR A 122 -15.35 -4.51 -9.15
CA THR A 122 -16.54 -5.12 -8.53
C THR A 122 -16.11 -6.13 -7.47
N ILE A 123 -16.43 -5.82 -6.21
CA ILE A 123 -16.07 -6.67 -5.08
C ILE A 123 -17.22 -7.61 -4.74
N LEU A 124 -17.03 -8.90 -4.98
CA LEU A 124 -17.99 -9.95 -4.59
C LEU A 124 -17.68 -10.49 -3.18
N LEU A 125 -18.61 -10.32 -2.24
CA LEU A 125 -18.48 -10.83 -0.87
C LEU A 125 -19.03 -12.26 -0.77
N ILE A 126 -18.13 -13.25 -0.78
CA ILE A 126 -18.48 -14.69 -0.79
C ILE A 126 -18.69 -15.24 0.64
N ASP A 127 -17.94 -14.76 1.63
CA ASP A 127 -18.09 -15.14 3.04
C ASP A 127 -17.88 -13.92 3.95
N LYS A 128 -18.73 -13.76 4.96
CA LYS A 128 -18.67 -12.69 5.98
C LYS A 128 -17.94 -13.16 7.25
N GLY A 129 -17.43 -14.38 7.27
CA GLY A 129 -16.61 -14.91 8.35
C GLY A 129 -15.30 -14.14 8.53
N GLN A 130 -14.75 -14.16 9.74
CA GLN A 130 -13.47 -13.54 10.02
C GLN A 130 -12.34 -14.33 9.33
N LYS A 131 -11.43 -13.64 8.65
CA LYS A 131 -10.29 -14.27 7.95
C LYS A 131 -9.48 -15.12 8.94
N LYS A 132 -9.43 -16.44 8.72
CA LYS A 132 -8.78 -17.41 9.64
C LYS A 132 -7.28 -17.14 9.86
N VAL A 133 -6.59 -16.60 8.85
CA VAL A 133 -5.17 -16.25 8.92
C VAL A 133 -5.01 -14.77 8.57
N SER A 134 -4.40 -13.99 9.47
CA SER A 134 -4.09 -12.59 9.22
C SER A 134 -2.98 -12.45 8.17
N SER A 135 -2.97 -11.35 7.40
CA SER A 135 -1.92 -11.11 6.40
C SER A 135 -0.51 -11.13 7.02
N THR A 136 -0.33 -10.62 8.23
CA THR A 136 0.96 -10.65 8.94
C THR A 136 1.44 -12.09 9.16
N VAL A 137 0.56 -12.98 9.60
CA VAL A 137 0.88 -14.39 9.79
C VAL A 137 1.17 -15.05 8.43
N GLY A 138 0.34 -14.80 7.42
CA GLY A 138 0.54 -15.34 6.08
C GLY A 138 1.87 -14.92 5.44
N HIS A 139 2.24 -13.64 5.54
CA HIS A 139 3.52 -13.15 5.01
C HIS A 139 4.74 -13.76 5.71
N ASN A 140 4.65 -14.02 7.02
CA ASN A 140 5.74 -14.67 7.75
C ASN A 140 6.00 -16.12 7.30
N LEU A 141 5.01 -16.78 6.67
CA LEU A 141 5.21 -18.11 6.08
C LEU A 141 6.11 -18.07 4.85
N MET A 142 6.23 -16.91 4.17
CA MET A 142 7.08 -16.77 2.98
C MET A 142 8.58 -16.77 3.29
N THR A 143 9.00 -16.48 4.52
CA THR A 143 10.42 -16.39 4.89
C THR A 143 11.18 -17.68 4.63
N ASN A 144 10.52 -18.83 4.80
CA ASN A 144 11.11 -20.16 4.59
C ASN A 144 10.46 -20.92 3.43
N HIS A 145 9.70 -20.23 2.57
CA HIS A 145 8.98 -20.90 1.49
C HIS A 145 9.93 -21.25 0.33
N PRO A 146 9.97 -22.51 -0.15
CA PRO A 146 10.91 -22.94 -1.19
C PRO A 146 10.85 -22.12 -2.48
N PHE A 147 9.67 -21.59 -2.81
CA PHE A 147 9.44 -20.80 -4.03
C PHE A 147 9.53 -19.29 -3.83
N ALA A 148 9.88 -18.80 -2.63
CA ALA A 148 9.91 -17.36 -2.35
C ALA A 148 10.84 -16.59 -3.28
N LYS A 149 12.03 -17.14 -3.55
CA LYS A 149 13.03 -16.50 -4.42
C LYS A 149 12.49 -16.34 -5.85
N GLN A 150 11.95 -17.42 -6.44
CA GLN A 150 11.35 -17.35 -7.78
C GLN A 150 10.18 -16.37 -7.82
N ARG A 151 9.34 -16.33 -6.78
CA ARG A 151 8.23 -15.39 -6.69
C ARG A 151 8.68 -13.93 -6.71
N PHE A 152 9.78 -13.60 -6.03
CA PHE A 152 10.33 -12.24 -6.06
C PHE A 152 10.90 -11.87 -7.42
N THR A 153 11.60 -12.78 -8.09
CA THR A 153 12.05 -12.57 -9.48
C THR A 153 10.87 -12.35 -10.42
N GLN A 154 9.84 -13.18 -10.32
CA GLN A 154 8.62 -13.05 -11.13
C GLN A 154 7.89 -11.73 -10.85
N ALA A 155 7.83 -11.26 -9.59
CA ALA A 155 7.23 -9.97 -9.27
C ALA A 155 7.96 -8.80 -9.95
N GLN A 156 9.30 -8.85 -9.99
CA GLN A 156 10.13 -7.85 -10.66
C GLN A 156 9.95 -7.90 -12.19
N GLU A 157 9.73 -9.06 -12.79
CA GLU A 157 9.42 -9.15 -14.22
C GLU A 157 8.01 -8.65 -14.53
N ASN A 158 7.03 -9.05 -13.70
CA ASN A 158 5.63 -8.75 -13.92
C ASN A 158 5.30 -7.27 -13.75
N ILE A 159 6.02 -6.51 -12.92
CA ILE A 159 5.78 -5.06 -12.82
C ILE A 159 6.09 -4.33 -14.14
N ILE A 160 7.12 -4.75 -14.87
CA ILE A 160 7.47 -4.16 -16.17
C ILE A 160 6.40 -4.51 -17.20
N SER A 161 6.06 -5.79 -17.29
CA SER A 161 4.98 -6.25 -18.17
C SER A 161 3.64 -5.54 -17.86
N MET A 162 3.30 -5.37 -16.58
CA MET A 162 2.07 -4.67 -16.18
C MET A 162 2.09 -3.20 -16.58
N ILE A 163 3.23 -2.51 -16.46
CA ILE A 163 3.34 -1.11 -16.91
C ILE A 163 3.12 -1.01 -18.43
N ASP A 164 3.70 -1.92 -19.21
CA ASP A 164 3.52 -1.92 -20.68
C ASP A 164 2.06 -2.23 -21.07
N ILE A 165 1.41 -3.16 -20.35
CA ILE A 165 -0.02 -3.48 -20.51
C ILE A 165 -0.88 -2.25 -20.17
N LEU A 166 -0.63 -1.60 -19.04
CA LEU A 166 -1.36 -0.42 -18.60
C LEU A 166 -1.20 0.75 -19.59
N LYS A 167 -0.02 0.89 -20.20
CA LYS A 167 0.26 1.89 -21.25
C LYS A 167 -0.46 1.59 -22.56
N SER A 168 -0.51 0.33 -22.97
CA SER A 168 -1.10 -0.08 -24.24
C SER A 168 -2.62 -0.15 -24.22
N GLY A 169 -3.24 -0.32 -23.05
CA GLY A 169 -4.68 -0.50 -22.93
C GLY A 169 -5.15 -1.92 -23.25
N ASN A 170 -4.23 -2.88 -23.33
CA ASN A 170 -4.56 -4.27 -23.65
C ASN A 170 -5.28 -4.96 -22.47
N LEU A 171 -6.61 -4.97 -22.51
CA LEU A 171 -7.42 -5.54 -21.44
C LEU A 171 -7.27 -7.05 -21.29
N ASP A 172 -7.09 -7.80 -22.37
CA ASP A 172 -6.94 -9.25 -22.32
C ASP A 172 -5.64 -9.64 -21.59
N GLU A 173 -4.54 -8.95 -21.89
CA GLU A 173 -3.28 -9.14 -21.17
C GLU A 173 -3.37 -8.66 -19.72
N PHE A 174 -4.09 -7.56 -19.46
CA PHE A 174 -4.31 -7.05 -18.10
C PHE A 174 -5.04 -8.06 -17.22
N ILE A 175 -6.14 -8.63 -17.73
CA ILE A 175 -6.94 -9.64 -17.03
C ILE A 175 -6.08 -10.87 -16.78
N SER A 176 -5.46 -11.42 -17.82
CA SER A 176 -4.61 -12.61 -17.73
C SER A 176 -3.46 -12.43 -16.72
N LYS A 177 -2.77 -11.29 -16.77
CA LYS A 177 -1.65 -10.99 -15.86
C LYS A 177 -2.12 -10.84 -14.41
N THR A 178 -3.26 -10.17 -14.20
CA THR A 178 -3.82 -9.94 -12.86
C THR A 178 -4.28 -11.26 -12.23
N GLU A 179 -4.98 -12.11 -12.98
CA GLU A 179 -5.40 -13.44 -12.52
C GLU A 179 -4.19 -14.32 -12.17
N HIS A 180 -3.15 -14.30 -13.02
CA HIS A 180 -1.93 -15.06 -12.75
C HIS A 180 -1.19 -14.59 -11.48
N GLU A 181 -1.08 -13.27 -11.26
CA GLU A 181 -0.51 -12.73 -10.02
C GLU A 181 -1.34 -13.11 -8.78
N ALA A 182 -2.67 -13.15 -8.90
CA ALA A 182 -3.54 -13.59 -7.81
C ALA A 182 -3.37 -15.08 -7.49
N LEU A 183 -3.34 -15.94 -8.51
CA LEU A 183 -3.18 -17.39 -8.35
C LEU A 183 -1.81 -17.77 -7.79
N THR A 184 -0.73 -17.12 -8.24
CA THR A 184 0.64 -17.37 -7.74
C THR A 184 0.87 -16.92 -6.29
N LEU A 185 -0.01 -16.10 -5.71
CA LEU A 185 0.01 -15.76 -4.29
C LEU A 185 -0.70 -16.80 -3.41
N HIS A 186 -1.55 -17.63 -4.00
CA HIS A 186 -2.42 -18.58 -3.28
C HIS A 186 -2.12 -20.06 -3.59
N GLY A 187 -1.38 -20.34 -4.66
CA GLY A 187 -0.94 -21.68 -5.08
C GLY A 187 0.49 -22.02 -4.67
#